data_AF-A0A259RP06-F1
#
_entry.id   AF-A0A259RP06-F1
#
_cell.length_a   1.000
_cell.length_b   1.000
_cell.length_c   1.000
_cell.angle_alpha   90.00
_cell.angle_beta   90.00
_cell.angle_gamma   90.00
#
_symmetry.space_group_name_H-M   'P 1'
#
loop_
_entity.id
_entity.type
_entity.pdbx_description
1 polymer ?
#
loop_
_entity_poly.entity_id
_entity_poly.type
_entity_poly.pdbx_seq_one_letter_code
_entity_poly.pdbx_strand_id
1 'polypeptide(L)'
;MFDSNSYQRFGDKQNSAFFEEYLFRVLTERDRCGLTDMIGGIEALLIAVEPGKSLEYIAELALMTPYHYLVTLDGPKHMTHVLRIDMNSPDILLREIKVPDYTDLFRSLNDQYPIGARRPHSRYLGEILRVTDRLDVVAMQQEREFRFLTMGQLTELDLPLNFSVSKPSPYTQNVVGYMERSSEGIRVYQHGVSTIMADAQAAYERGKIMQEHIGVKDMLMPIDHLATRVYSQNREAALLEYLALSSYYYWGSYDIKDQNSSTNVTKNVRGDPESMSPAKVFTANNLPYCVNHLDKLPSPTESFVRNYGPRLHHMALTVTDGQTNGMENIDFVVSAIASQGKRFLLDTVGSREEGLKQIFSSASDFSSLIIEYVQRFDGFQGFFARDNVAHLTFAAGLEEGVQAKSTE
;
A
#
# COMPACT_ATOMS: atom_id res chain seq x y z
N MET A 1 28.25 2.38 -7.62
CA MET A 1 27.61 3.11 -6.50
C MET A 1 26.40 3.82 -7.09
N PHE A 2 25.23 3.67 -6.46
CA PHE A 2 24.01 4.33 -6.92
C PHE A 2 24.12 5.86 -6.78
N ASP A 3 23.44 6.59 -7.66
CA ASP A 3 23.18 8.03 -7.51
C ASP A 3 21.67 8.26 -7.64
N SER A 4 20.99 8.19 -6.50
CA SER A 4 19.54 8.32 -6.37
C SER A 4 19.05 9.72 -6.76
N ASN A 5 19.92 10.73 -6.78
CA ASN A 5 19.58 12.10 -7.20
C ASN A 5 19.68 12.31 -8.71
N SER A 6 20.34 11.40 -9.44
CA SER A 6 20.49 11.50 -10.90
C SER A 6 19.19 11.24 -11.68
N TYR A 7 18.19 10.62 -11.03
CA TYR A 7 16.94 10.28 -11.67
C TYR A 7 16.14 11.53 -12.07
N GLN A 8 15.61 11.51 -13.29
CA GLN A 8 14.72 12.57 -13.78
C GLN A 8 13.45 12.63 -12.92
N ARG A 9 13.07 13.86 -12.56
CA ARG A 9 11.84 14.15 -11.83
C ARG A 9 10.72 14.58 -12.78
N PHE A 10 9.51 14.11 -12.51
CA PHE A 10 8.34 14.33 -13.34
C PHE A 10 7.21 15.05 -12.59
N GLY A 11 6.26 15.57 -13.35
CA GLY A 11 5.09 16.29 -12.83
C GLY A 11 5.32 17.79 -12.67
N ASP A 12 4.31 18.49 -12.16
CA ASP A 12 4.19 19.94 -12.20
C ASP A 12 4.05 20.60 -10.83
N LYS A 13 3.97 19.80 -9.76
CA LYS A 13 3.84 20.34 -8.42
C LYS A 13 5.16 20.93 -7.95
N GLN A 14 5.11 22.17 -7.49
CA GLN A 14 6.22 22.80 -6.77
C GLN A 14 6.27 22.28 -5.31
N ASN A 15 7.43 21.82 -4.87
CA ASN A 15 7.68 21.46 -3.48
C ASN A 15 8.24 22.64 -2.69
N SER A 16 8.22 22.54 -1.35
CA SER A 16 8.85 23.55 -0.51
C SER A 16 10.37 23.56 -0.68
N ALA A 17 11.01 24.71 -0.37
CA ALA A 17 12.47 24.81 -0.33
C ALA A 17 13.09 23.83 0.67
N PHE A 18 12.41 23.60 1.81
CA PHE A 18 12.80 22.59 2.78
C PHE A 18 12.89 21.20 2.14
N PHE A 19 11.84 20.77 1.43
CA PHE A 19 11.84 19.45 0.82
C PHE A 19 12.93 19.31 -0.24
N GLU A 20 13.11 20.32 -1.09
CA GLU A 20 14.14 20.29 -2.15
C GLU A 20 15.56 20.19 -1.57
N GLU A 21 15.85 20.92 -0.50
CA GLU A 21 17.15 20.84 0.19
C GLU A 21 17.36 19.45 0.81
N TYR A 22 16.40 18.98 1.61
CA TYR A 22 16.58 17.75 2.38
C TYR A 22 16.44 16.49 1.53
N LEU A 23 15.65 16.51 0.44
CA LEU A 23 15.59 15.40 -0.50
C LEU A 23 16.98 15.06 -1.04
N PHE A 24 17.69 16.06 -1.55
CA PHE A 24 19.04 15.88 -2.09
C PHE A 24 19.99 15.31 -1.04
N ARG A 25 19.98 15.89 0.17
CA ARG A 25 20.86 15.50 1.27
C ARG A 25 20.56 14.11 1.80
N VAL A 26 19.28 13.75 1.98
CA VAL A 26 18.85 12.43 2.44
C VAL A 26 19.29 11.35 1.47
N LEU A 27 19.05 11.55 0.17
CA LEU A 27 19.42 10.59 -0.86
C LEU A 27 20.94 10.46 -1.00
N THR A 28 21.67 11.58 -1.01
CA THR A 28 23.14 11.60 -1.08
C THR A 28 23.75 10.84 0.10
N GLU A 29 23.27 11.11 1.32
CA GLU A 29 23.81 10.46 2.52
C GLU A 29 23.50 8.97 2.55
N ARG A 30 22.28 8.57 2.17
CA ARG A 30 21.87 7.16 2.10
C ARG A 30 22.70 6.38 1.07
N ASP A 31 22.97 6.98 -0.09
CA ASP A 31 23.83 6.38 -1.11
C ASP A 31 25.28 6.28 -0.62
N ARG A 32 25.80 7.36 -0.02
CA ARG A 32 27.18 7.46 0.47
C ARG A 32 27.48 6.44 1.57
N CYS A 33 26.55 6.23 2.50
CA CYS A 33 26.75 5.28 3.60
C CYS A 33 26.55 3.82 3.17
N GLY A 34 25.99 3.56 1.99
CA GLY A 34 25.80 2.22 1.42
C GLY A 34 24.42 1.60 1.66
N LEU A 35 23.53 2.26 2.40
CA LEU A 35 22.18 1.74 2.69
C LEU A 35 21.37 1.47 1.41
N THR A 36 21.53 2.28 0.38
CA THR A 36 20.85 2.10 -0.91
C THR A 36 21.18 0.75 -1.56
N ASP A 37 22.43 0.30 -1.43
CA ASP A 37 22.87 -0.98 -1.99
C ASP A 37 22.39 -2.18 -1.15
N MET A 38 22.38 -2.01 0.17
CA MET A 38 21.98 -3.06 1.11
C MET A 38 20.46 -3.30 1.15
N ILE A 39 19.65 -2.25 0.96
CA ILE A 39 18.18 -2.32 1.01
C ILE A 39 17.63 -2.58 -0.38
N GLY A 40 16.82 -3.62 -0.55
CA GLY A 40 16.12 -4.02 -1.77
C GLY A 40 14.68 -3.51 -1.86
N GLY A 41 13.91 -4.13 -2.77
CA GLY A 41 12.49 -3.85 -2.94
C GLY A 41 11.58 -4.41 -1.83
N ILE A 42 10.29 -4.18 -1.99
CA ILE A 42 9.26 -4.66 -1.06
C ILE A 42 9.09 -6.17 -1.23
N GLU A 43 9.27 -6.92 -0.14
CA GLU A 43 9.10 -8.37 -0.08
C GLU A 43 7.73 -8.78 0.43
N ALA A 44 7.11 -7.97 1.29
CA ALA A 44 5.82 -8.29 1.87
C ALA A 44 5.06 -7.05 2.33
N LEU A 45 3.72 -7.14 2.25
CA LEU A 45 2.78 -6.21 2.83
C LEU A 45 2.16 -6.82 4.08
N LEU A 46 2.03 -6.03 5.14
CA LEU A 46 1.39 -6.44 6.38
C LEU A 46 -0.01 -5.83 6.46
N ILE A 47 -1.04 -6.67 6.40
CA ILE A 47 -2.44 -6.24 6.50
C ILE A 47 -3.07 -6.98 7.67
N ALA A 48 -3.70 -6.25 8.59
CA ALA A 48 -4.48 -6.82 9.67
C ALA A 48 -5.98 -6.66 9.40
N VAL A 49 -6.78 -7.63 9.86
CA VAL A 49 -8.24 -7.62 9.80
C VAL A 49 -8.87 -8.00 11.14
N GLU A 50 -10.14 -7.63 11.31
CA GLU A 50 -10.96 -8.04 12.46
C GLU A 50 -11.03 -9.58 12.62
N PRO A 51 -11.24 -10.07 13.87
CA PRO A 51 -11.53 -11.47 14.13
C PRO A 51 -12.64 -12.04 13.24
N GLY A 52 -12.42 -13.24 12.70
CA GLY A 52 -13.33 -13.95 11.82
C GLY A 52 -13.49 -13.36 10.42
N LYS A 53 -12.61 -12.45 9.97
CA LYS A 53 -12.71 -11.78 8.66
C LYS A 53 -11.66 -12.21 7.64
N SER A 54 -10.60 -12.91 8.03
CA SER A 54 -9.54 -13.32 7.10
C SER A 54 -10.04 -14.19 5.96
N LEU A 55 -10.90 -15.18 6.23
CA LEU A 55 -11.35 -16.13 5.20
C LEU A 55 -12.11 -15.45 4.07
N GLU A 56 -13.07 -14.59 4.39
CA GLU A 56 -13.82 -13.84 3.37
C GLU A 56 -12.92 -12.84 2.63
N TYR A 57 -11.93 -12.26 3.32
CA TYR A 57 -10.97 -11.38 2.66
C TYR A 57 -9.99 -12.14 1.75
N ILE A 58 -9.61 -13.38 2.10
CA ILE A 58 -8.84 -14.28 1.21
C ILE A 58 -9.65 -14.56 -0.06
N ALA A 59 -10.95 -14.85 0.05
CA ALA A 59 -11.81 -15.07 -1.12
C ALA A 59 -11.93 -13.80 -1.99
N GLU A 60 -12.09 -12.63 -1.37
CA GLU A 60 -12.12 -11.34 -2.07
C GLU A 60 -10.80 -11.05 -2.79
N LEU A 61 -9.65 -11.20 -2.12
CA LEU A 61 -8.33 -11.01 -2.72
C LEU A 61 -8.08 -12.04 -3.83
N ALA A 62 -8.45 -13.31 -3.62
CA ALA A 62 -8.28 -14.34 -4.65
C ALA A 62 -9.09 -14.03 -5.92
N LEU A 63 -10.28 -13.45 -5.79
CA LEU A 63 -11.11 -13.01 -6.92
C LEU A 63 -10.53 -11.77 -7.62
N MET A 64 -10.16 -10.76 -6.84
CA MET A 64 -9.82 -9.41 -7.34
C MET A 64 -8.33 -9.22 -7.65
N THR A 65 -7.49 -10.21 -7.37
CA THR A 65 -6.04 -10.10 -7.51
C THR A 65 -5.43 -11.41 -8.03
N PRO A 66 -4.20 -11.40 -8.56
CA PRO A 66 -3.51 -12.64 -8.95
C PRO A 66 -3.05 -13.49 -7.75
N TYR A 67 -3.11 -12.98 -6.52
CA TYR A 67 -2.54 -13.67 -5.35
C TYR A 67 -3.17 -15.05 -5.07
N HIS A 68 -2.33 -15.99 -4.64
CA HIS A 68 -2.72 -17.33 -4.22
C HIS A 68 -2.48 -17.52 -2.72
N TYR A 69 -3.41 -18.15 -2.02
CA TYR A 69 -3.15 -18.61 -0.66
C TYR A 69 -2.09 -19.72 -0.70
N LEU A 70 -1.04 -19.55 0.10
CA LEU A 70 0.05 -20.51 0.20
C LEU A 70 -0.05 -21.35 1.48
N VAL A 71 -0.12 -20.67 2.62
CA VAL A 71 -0.07 -21.31 3.94
C VAL A 71 -0.55 -20.34 5.02
N THR A 72 -0.99 -20.87 6.16
CA THR A 72 -1.17 -20.09 7.39
C THR A 72 -0.01 -20.36 8.35
N LEU A 73 0.53 -19.28 8.91
CA LEU A 73 1.43 -19.30 10.05
C LEU A 73 0.59 -19.08 11.30
N ASP A 74 0.35 -20.15 12.04
CA ASP A 74 -0.50 -20.15 13.22
C ASP A 74 0.31 -19.76 14.47
N GLY A 75 0.25 -18.47 14.82
CA GLY A 75 0.95 -17.90 15.97
C GLY A 75 0.11 -17.94 17.26
N PRO A 76 0.72 -17.70 18.43
CA PRO A 76 0.00 -17.62 19.70
C PRO A 76 -1.19 -16.64 19.73
N LYS A 77 -1.10 -15.50 19.03
CA LYS A 77 -2.09 -14.42 19.07
C LYS A 77 -2.76 -14.17 17.73
N HIS A 78 -2.06 -14.41 16.62
CA HIS A 78 -2.55 -14.18 15.28
C HIS A 78 -2.48 -15.44 14.41
N MET A 79 -3.44 -15.56 13.50
CA MET A 79 -3.26 -16.34 12.28
C MET A 79 -2.69 -15.41 11.22
N THR A 80 -1.59 -15.78 10.58
CA THR A 80 -1.02 -15.02 9.46
C THR A 80 -1.09 -15.84 8.19
N HIS A 81 -2.01 -15.51 7.29
CA HIS A 81 -2.14 -16.13 5.98
C HIS A 81 -1.15 -15.49 5.01
N VAL A 82 -0.31 -16.32 4.38
CA VAL A 82 0.63 -15.89 3.34
C VAL A 82 -0.07 -16.04 2.00
N LEU A 83 -0.30 -14.92 1.31
CA LEU A 83 -0.74 -14.92 -0.07
C LEU A 83 0.44 -14.51 -0.97
N ARG A 84 0.70 -15.31 -2.01
CA ARG A 84 1.84 -15.17 -2.91
C ARG A 84 1.42 -15.34 -4.37
N ILE A 85 2.03 -14.56 -5.26
CA ILE A 85 1.93 -14.76 -6.71
C ILE A 85 3.07 -15.68 -7.14
N ASP A 86 4.30 -15.20 -6.96
CA ASP A 86 5.55 -15.92 -7.27
C ASP A 86 6.66 -15.47 -6.30
N MET A 87 7.94 -15.62 -6.65
CA MET A 87 9.07 -15.15 -5.83
C MET A 87 9.54 -13.72 -6.15
N ASN A 88 8.97 -13.10 -7.19
CA ASN A 88 9.37 -11.78 -7.68
C ASN A 88 8.45 -10.68 -7.16
N SER A 89 7.16 -10.96 -7.00
CA SER A 89 6.17 -10.02 -6.48
C SER A 89 6.08 -10.06 -4.95
N PRO A 90 5.77 -8.93 -4.28
CA PRO A 90 5.58 -8.90 -2.84
C PRO A 90 4.51 -9.90 -2.37
N ASP A 91 4.64 -10.42 -1.16
CA ASP A 91 3.62 -11.26 -0.52
C ASP A 91 2.61 -10.36 0.20
N ILE A 92 1.40 -10.85 0.40
CA ILE A 92 0.48 -10.28 1.39
C ILE A 92 0.50 -11.19 2.61
N LEU A 93 0.92 -10.64 3.75
CA LEU A 93 0.77 -11.25 5.06
C LEU A 93 -0.52 -10.72 5.68
N LEU A 94 -1.59 -11.48 5.49
CA LEU A 94 -2.91 -11.17 6.04
C LEU A 94 -3.02 -11.74 7.45
N ARG A 95 -3.11 -10.85 8.43
CA ARG A 95 -3.08 -11.18 9.86
C ARG A 95 -4.47 -11.02 10.44
N GLU A 96 -4.95 -12.05 11.12
CA GLU A 96 -6.17 -12.01 11.92
C GLU A 96 -5.82 -12.27 13.38
N ILE A 97 -6.27 -11.38 14.27
CA ILE A 97 -6.13 -11.57 15.70
C ILE A 97 -7.13 -12.64 16.18
N LYS A 98 -6.65 -13.58 17.00
CA LYS A 98 -7.47 -14.68 17.53
C LYS A 98 -8.41 -14.25 18.67
N VAL A 99 -7.99 -13.26 19.45
CA VAL A 99 -8.72 -12.78 20.63
C VAL A 99 -9.14 -11.33 20.41
N PRO A 100 -10.46 -11.04 20.28
CA PRO A 100 -10.95 -9.69 19.99
C PRO A 100 -10.52 -8.61 20.99
N ASP A 101 -10.36 -8.97 22.26
CA ASP A 101 -9.99 -8.03 23.33
C ASP A 101 -8.49 -7.71 23.39
N TYR A 102 -7.67 -8.39 22.57
CA TYR A 102 -6.25 -8.10 22.50
C TYR A 102 -6.01 -6.63 22.19
N THR A 103 -5.03 -6.03 22.87
CA THR A 103 -4.70 -4.62 22.71
C THR A 103 -3.22 -4.51 22.42
N ASP A 104 -2.91 -3.83 21.32
CA ASP A 104 -1.55 -3.53 20.93
C ASP A 104 -1.42 -2.07 20.48
N LEU A 105 -0.22 -1.73 20.02
CA LEU A 105 0.07 -0.39 19.53
C LEU A 105 -0.76 -0.04 18.27
N PHE A 106 -1.10 -1.01 17.44
CA PHE A 106 -1.76 -0.79 16.16
C PHE A 106 -3.26 -0.55 16.33
N ARG A 107 -3.89 -1.27 17.27
CA ARG A 107 -5.22 -0.95 17.79
C ARG A 107 -5.25 0.44 18.41
N SER A 108 -4.28 0.76 19.26
CA SER A 108 -4.19 2.09 19.90
C SER A 108 -4.09 3.24 18.89
N LEU A 109 -3.49 3.00 17.72
CA LEU A 109 -3.47 3.95 16.61
C LEU A 109 -4.83 4.06 15.92
N ASN A 110 -5.57 2.95 15.76
CA ASN A 110 -6.92 2.95 15.20
C ASN A 110 -7.93 3.67 16.10
N ASP A 111 -7.87 3.47 17.42
CA ASP A 111 -8.79 4.02 18.41
C ASP A 111 -8.81 5.57 18.45
N GLN A 112 -7.73 6.20 17.97
CA GLN A 112 -7.62 7.65 17.85
C GLN A 112 -8.59 8.23 16.81
N TYR A 113 -9.09 7.43 15.87
CA TYR A 113 -9.86 7.90 14.72
C TYR A 113 -11.29 7.35 14.71
N PRO A 114 -12.31 8.12 14.27
CA PRO A 114 -13.72 7.74 14.37
C PRO A 114 -14.08 6.41 13.70
N ILE A 115 -13.63 6.18 12.47
CA ILE A 115 -13.89 4.92 11.76
C ILE A 115 -12.88 3.85 12.17
N GLY A 116 -11.62 4.23 12.39
CA GLY A 116 -10.60 3.32 12.92
C GLY A 116 -11.04 2.62 14.20
N ALA A 117 -11.66 3.35 15.14
CA ALA A 117 -12.17 2.81 16.40
C ALA A 117 -13.33 1.81 16.23
N ARG A 118 -14.04 1.82 15.09
CA ARG A 118 -15.11 0.85 14.80
C ARG A 118 -14.59 -0.48 14.26
N ARG A 119 -13.35 -0.49 13.75
CA ARG A 119 -12.62 -1.66 13.26
C ARG A 119 -11.20 -1.62 13.85
N PRO A 120 -11.06 -1.84 15.16
CA PRO A 120 -9.82 -1.57 15.90
C PRO A 120 -8.62 -2.38 15.42
N HIS A 121 -8.84 -3.55 14.82
CA HIS A 121 -7.80 -4.46 14.35
C HIS A 121 -7.56 -4.34 12.84
N SER A 122 -8.56 -3.95 12.05
CA SER A 122 -8.40 -3.79 10.61
C SER A 122 -7.54 -2.58 10.24
N ARG A 123 -6.42 -2.83 9.55
CA ARG A 123 -5.59 -1.79 8.93
C ARG A 123 -4.44 -2.37 8.12
N TYR A 124 -3.93 -1.57 7.20
CA TYR A 124 -2.55 -1.72 6.73
C TYR A 124 -1.58 -1.37 7.87
N LEU A 125 -0.60 -2.25 8.11
CA LEU A 125 0.42 -2.05 9.13
C LEU A 125 1.69 -1.45 8.56
N GLY A 126 2.10 -1.88 7.36
CA GLY A 126 3.39 -1.51 6.78
C GLY A 126 3.90 -2.49 5.75
N GLU A 127 5.16 -2.28 5.35
CA GLU A 127 5.85 -3.07 4.33
C GLU A 127 7.19 -3.60 4.86
N ILE A 128 7.60 -4.77 4.37
CA ILE A 128 8.89 -5.39 4.66
C ILE A 128 9.76 -5.29 3.41
N LEU A 129 10.94 -4.69 3.53
CA LEU A 129 11.94 -4.57 2.48
C LEU A 129 12.98 -5.69 2.60
N ARG A 130 13.47 -6.18 1.46
CA ARG A 130 14.64 -7.08 1.44
C ARG A 130 15.88 -6.33 1.93
N VAL A 131 16.75 -7.01 2.65
CA VAL A 131 18.09 -6.50 2.95
C VAL A 131 19.14 -7.59 2.77
N THR A 132 20.39 -7.18 2.50
CA THR A 132 21.54 -8.07 2.41
C THR A 132 22.09 -8.46 3.78
N ASP A 133 22.09 -7.53 4.72
CA ASP A 133 22.42 -7.75 6.14
C ASP A 133 21.43 -6.96 6.99
N ARG A 134 20.60 -7.67 7.76
CA ARG A 134 19.53 -7.04 8.54
C ARG A 134 20.04 -6.32 9.78
N LEU A 135 21.10 -6.81 10.42
CA LEU A 135 21.59 -6.21 11.65
C LEU A 135 22.36 -4.93 11.35
N ASP A 136 23.19 -4.94 10.30
CA ASP A 136 23.95 -3.78 9.88
C ASP A 136 23.03 -2.66 9.36
N VAL A 137 22.03 -2.98 8.53
CA VAL A 137 21.05 -1.99 8.08
C VAL A 137 20.33 -1.35 9.27
N VAL A 138 19.90 -2.13 10.26
CA VAL A 138 19.24 -1.58 11.45
C VAL A 138 20.18 -0.68 12.26
N ALA A 139 21.43 -1.11 12.47
CA ALA A 139 22.42 -0.31 13.19
C ALA A 139 22.66 1.04 12.49
N MET A 140 22.87 1.04 11.18
CA MET A 140 23.05 2.26 10.40
C MET A 140 21.81 3.16 10.42
N GLN A 141 20.60 2.60 10.42
CA GLN A 141 19.38 3.40 10.57
C GLN A 141 19.23 3.97 11.98
N GLN A 142 19.67 3.25 13.02
CA GLN A 142 19.68 3.75 14.40
C GLN A 142 20.68 4.89 14.60
N GLU A 143 21.84 4.85 13.95
CA GLU A 143 22.78 5.99 13.90
C GLU A 143 22.15 7.24 13.27
N ARG A 144 21.18 7.03 12.37
CA ARG A 144 20.35 8.08 11.75
C ARG A 144 19.07 8.37 12.54
N GLU A 145 19.04 7.99 13.82
CA GLU A 145 17.98 8.23 14.80
C GLU A 145 16.65 7.50 14.58
N PHE A 146 16.58 6.58 13.62
CA PHE A 146 15.39 5.74 13.45
C PHE A 146 15.26 4.72 14.58
N ARG A 147 14.03 4.51 15.04
CA ARG A 147 13.73 3.59 16.14
C ARG A 147 13.09 2.33 15.62
N PHE A 148 13.48 1.20 16.18
CA PHE A 148 12.95 -0.13 15.86
C PHE A 148 12.25 -0.74 17.08
N LEU A 149 11.31 -1.64 16.83
CA LEU A 149 10.73 -2.49 17.85
C LEU A 149 11.79 -3.43 18.41
N THR A 150 11.78 -3.63 19.73
CA THR A 150 12.63 -4.64 20.36
C THR A 150 12.14 -6.05 20.05
N MET A 151 13.00 -7.07 20.22
CA MET A 151 12.58 -8.47 20.08
C MET A 151 11.38 -8.83 21.00
N GLY A 152 11.35 -8.27 22.21
CA GLY A 152 10.20 -8.43 23.12
C GLY A 152 8.92 -7.85 22.52
N GLN A 153 9.00 -6.65 21.91
CA GLN A 153 7.85 -6.02 21.26
C GLN A 153 7.39 -6.77 20.00
N LEU A 154 8.32 -7.31 19.20
CA LEU A 154 7.96 -8.17 18.06
C LEU A 154 7.23 -9.43 18.52
N THR A 155 7.70 -10.05 19.61
CA THR A 155 7.06 -11.21 20.24
C THR A 155 5.68 -10.85 20.79
N GLU A 156 5.55 -9.68 21.43
CA GLU A 156 4.27 -9.20 21.95
C GLU A 156 3.25 -8.98 20.83
N LEU A 157 3.67 -8.40 19.71
CA LEU A 157 2.85 -8.17 18.51
C LEU A 157 2.62 -9.43 17.67
N ASP A 158 3.26 -10.54 18.03
CA ASP A 158 3.19 -11.80 17.31
C ASP A 158 3.61 -11.67 15.83
N LEU A 159 4.70 -10.94 15.59
CA LEU A 159 5.30 -10.78 14.26
C LEU A 159 6.40 -11.83 14.02
N PRO A 160 6.76 -12.13 12.75
CA PRO A 160 7.91 -12.98 12.45
C PRO A 160 9.20 -12.44 13.07
N LEU A 161 9.97 -13.32 13.72
CA LEU A 161 11.15 -12.92 14.50
C LEU A 161 12.40 -12.72 13.65
N ASN A 162 12.37 -13.15 12.39
CA ASN A 162 13.41 -12.85 11.41
C ASN A 162 13.21 -11.48 10.73
N PHE A 163 12.30 -10.66 11.24
CA PHE A 163 12.14 -9.27 10.84
C PHE A 163 12.84 -8.33 11.82
N SER A 164 13.22 -7.16 11.31
CA SER A 164 13.41 -5.95 12.11
C SER A 164 12.39 -4.94 11.66
N VAL A 165 11.60 -4.38 12.57
CA VAL A 165 10.46 -3.50 12.21
C VAL A 165 10.61 -2.16 12.91
N SER A 166 10.47 -1.06 12.17
CA SER A 166 10.51 0.29 12.74
C SER A 166 9.40 0.49 13.77
N LYS A 167 9.55 1.49 14.64
CA LYS A 167 8.39 2.09 15.30
C LYS A 167 7.45 2.67 14.22
N PRO A 168 6.12 2.72 14.45
CA PRO A 168 5.23 3.37 13.50
C PRO A 168 5.67 4.81 13.25
N SER A 169 5.70 5.18 11.97
CA SER A 169 5.96 6.54 11.52
C SER A 169 5.01 7.52 12.19
N PRO A 170 5.48 8.68 12.68
CA PRO A 170 4.58 9.73 13.18
C PRO A 170 3.76 10.38 12.05
N TYR A 171 4.16 10.20 10.79
CA TYR A 171 3.53 10.84 9.64
C TYR A 171 2.54 9.92 8.93
N THR A 172 2.86 8.62 8.84
CA THR A 172 2.07 7.62 8.11
C THR A 172 1.45 6.56 9.01
N GLN A 173 1.82 6.50 10.29
CA GLN A 173 1.44 5.44 11.25
C GLN A 173 1.72 4.00 10.79
N ASN A 174 2.41 3.83 9.67
CA ASN A 174 2.84 2.55 9.14
C ASN A 174 4.25 2.23 9.66
N VAL A 175 4.62 0.97 9.59
CA VAL A 175 5.98 0.50 9.85
C VAL A 175 6.72 0.20 8.55
N VAL A 176 8.04 0.36 8.56
CA VAL A 176 8.93 -0.21 7.56
C VAL A 176 9.75 -1.30 8.25
N GLY A 177 9.75 -2.49 7.69
CA GLY A 177 10.54 -3.62 8.18
C GLY A 177 11.62 -4.06 7.22
N TYR A 178 12.53 -4.87 7.73
CA TYR A 178 13.64 -5.46 6.99
C TYR A 178 13.66 -6.97 7.21
N MET A 179 13.83 -7.72 6.12
CA MET A 179 14.05 -9.16 6.13
C MET A 179 15.32 -9.48 5.34
N GLU A 180 16.26 -10.16 5.99
CA GLU A 180 17.47 -10.61 5.32
C GLU A 180 17.15 -11.75 4.36
N ARG A 181 17.54 -11.60 3.09
CA ARG A 181 17.35 -12.64 2.06
C ARG A 181 18.31 -12.41 0.89
N SER A 182 18.98 -13.48 0.44
CA SER A 182 19.70 -13.47 -0.84
C SER A 182 18.73 -13.34 -2.02
N SER A 183 19.17 -12.83 -3.18
CA SER A 183 18.29 -12.71 -4.36
C SER A 183 17.63 -14.03 -4.75
N GLU A 184 18.41 -15.12 -4.72
CA GLU A 184 17.97 -16.49 -5.03
C GLU A 184 17.31 -17.21 -3.86
N GLY A 185 17.27 -16.59 -2.68
CA GLY A 185 16.75 -17.22 -1.47
C GLY A 185 15.24 -17.30 -1.49
N ILE A 186 14.65 -18.33 -0.90
CA ILE A 186 13.20 -18.37 -0.72
C ILE A 186 12.76 -17.43 0.41
N ARG A 187 11.56 -16.87 0.30
CA ARG A 187 10.95 -16.07 1.37
C ARG A 187 10.39 -16.98 2.44
N VAL A 188 10.99 -16.89 3.63
CA VAL A 188 10.60 -17.67 4.82
C VAL A 188 10.28 -16.71 5.95
N TYR A 189 9.11 -16.92 6.56
CA TYR A 189 8.65 -16.14 7.71
C TYR A 189 8.78 -17.04 8.95
N GLN A 190 9.69 -16.71 9.85
CA GLN A 190 9.92 -17.49 11.06
C GLN A 190 8.86 -17.13 12.11
N HIS A 191 7.71 -17.79 11.99
CA HIS A 191 6.54 -17.49 12.80
C HIS A 191 5.59 -18.68 12.92
N GLY A 192 5.15 -18.98 14.14
CA GLY A 192 4.07 -19.94 14.41
C GLY A 192 4.28 -21.34 13.85
N VAL A 193 3.19 -22.12 13.80
CA VAL A 193 3.14 -23.40 13.12
C VAL A 193 2.66 -23.18 11.69
N SER A 194 3.46 -23.62 10.71
CA SER A 194 3.09 -23.55 9.30
C SER A 194 2.10 -24.67 8.94
N THR A 195 0.91 -24.31 8.49
CA THR A 195 -0.17 -25.26 8.15
C THR A 195 -1.04 -24.75 7.01
N ILE A 196 -1.50 -25.65 6.15
CA ILE A 196 -2.53 -25.35 5.14
C ILE A 196 -3.88 -25.53 5.84
N MET A 197 -4.55 -24.43 6.17
CA MET A 197 -5.87 -24.48 6.80
C MET A 197 -6.93 -24.80 5.75
N ALA A 198 -7.72 -25.85 5.99
CA ALA A 198 -8.76 -26.29 5.06
C ALA A 198 -9.76 -25.18 4.70
N ASP A 199 -10.21 -24.38 5.69
CA ASP A 199 -11.18 -23.32 5.45
C ASP A 199 -10.59 -22.13 4.66
N ALA A 200 -9.31 -21.80 4.89
CA ALA A 200 -8.60 -20.77 4.14
C ALA A 200 -8.35 -21.22 2.69
N GLN A 201 -7.95 -22.48 2.51
CA GLN A 201 -7.80 -23.11 1.19
C GLN A 201 -9.13 -23.08 0.43
N ALA A 202 -10.24 -23.48 1.07
CA ALA A 202 -11.56 -23.45 0.46
C ALA A 202 -12.00 -22.03 0.09
N ALA A 203 -11.69 -21.02 0.92
CA ALA A 203 -12.00 -19.63 0.62
C ALA A 203 -11.22 -19.11 -0.60
N TYR A 204 -9.92 -19.41 -0.65
CA TYR A 204 -9.07 -19.12 -1.80
C TYR A 204 -9.59 -19.79 -3.09
N GLU A 205 -9.91 -21.08 -3.02
CA GLU A 205 -10.41 -21.84 -4.17
C GLU A 205 -11.72 -21.27 -4.71
N ARG A 206 -12.66 -20.88 -3.83
CA ARG A 206 -13.90 -20.21 -4.25
C ARG A 206 -13.59 -18.95 -5.06
N GLY A 207 -12.67 -18.11 -4.58
CA GLY A 207 -12.25 -16.89 -5.28
C GLY A 207 -11.61 -17.18 -6.64
N LYS A 208 -10.69 -18.14 -6.72
CA LYS A 208 -10.01 -18.50 -7.98
C LYS A 208 -10.90 -19.20 -8.99
N ILE A 209 -11.78 -20.10 -8.54
CA ILE A 209 -12.78 -20.73 -9.41
C ILE A 209 -13.67 -19.66 -10.02
N MET A 210 -14.11 -18.68 -9.22
CA MET A 210 -14.90 -17.57 -9.74
C MET A 210 -14.11 -16.69 -10.70
N GLN A 211 -12.86 -16.36 -10.37
CA GLN A 211 -11.95 -15.57 -11.22
C GLN A 211 -11.75 -16.21 -12.60
N GLU A 212 -11.62 -17.54 -12.65
CA GLU A 212 -11.52 -18.31 -13.89
C GLU A 212 -12.87 -18.40 -14.62
N HIS A 213 -13.96 -18.63 -13.88
CA HIS A 213 -15.32 -18.70 -14.44
C HIS A 213 -15.74 -17.40 -15.16
N ILE A 214 -15.40 -16.24 -14.60
CA ILE A 214 -15.69 -14.93 -15.21
C ILE A 214 -14.62 -14.49 -16.22
N GLY A 215 -13.58 -15.31 -16.45
CA GLY A 215 -12.61 -15.12 -17.52
C GLY A 215 -11.56 -14.02 -17.28
N VAL A 216 -11.27 -13.64 -16.04
CA VAL A 216 -10.33 -12.53 -15.73
C VAL A 216 -8.98 -12.99 -15.14
N LYS A 217 -8.82 -14.29 -14.90
CA LYS A 217 -7.63 -14.88 -14.25
C LYS A 217 -6.31 -14.42 -14.85
N ASP A 218 -6.17 -14.47 -16.17
CA ASP A 218 -4.91 -14.17 -16.86
C ASP A 218 -4.75 -12.67 -17.19
N MET A 219 -5.71 -11.83 -16.77
CA MET A 219 -5.70 -10.39 -17.03
C MET A 219 -5.19 -9.57 -15.84
N LEU A 220 -5.25 -10.13 -14.64
CA LEU A 220 -4.87 -9.46 -13.40
C LEU A 220 -3.39 -9.69 -13.12
N MET A 221 -2.63 -8.61 -13.06
CA MET A 221 -1.19 -8.61 -12.86
C MET A 221 -0.84 -8.15 -11.43
N PRO A 222 0.43 -8.31 -10.99
CA PRO A 222 0.84 -7.90 -9.65
C PRO A 222 0.62 -6.40 -9.37
N ILE A 223 0.91 -6.01 -8.12
CA ILE A 223 0.73 -4.65 -7.63
C ILE A 223 1.59 -3.67 -8.44
N ASP A 224 0.97 -2.63 -8.99
CA ASP A 224 1.63 -1.48 -9.63
C ASP A 224 2.09 -0.49 -8.55
N HIS A 225 1.18 -0.10 -7.66
CA HIS A 225 1.52 0.88 -6.64
C HIS A 225 0.67 0.82 -5.37
N LEU A 226 1.19 1.49 -4.35
CA LEU A 226 0.65 1.57 -3.01
C LEU A 226 0.47 3.04 -2.64
N ALA A 227 -0.77 3.53 -2.57
CA ALA A 227 -1.03 4.93 -2.21
C ALA A 227 -1.41 5.10 -0.75
N THR A 228 -0.54 5.78 -0.01
CA THR A 228 -0.73 6.19 1.37
C THR A 228 -1.29 7.60 1.42
N ARG A 229 -2.33 7.81 2.22
CA ARG A 229 -2.86 9.14 2.52
C ARG A 229 -2.29 9.66 3.84
N VAL A 230 -1.84 10.91 3.83
CA VAL A 230 -1.29 11.61 5.01
C VAL A 230 -1.90 13.00 5.15
N TYR A 231 -1.79 13.57 6.36
CA TYR A 231 -2.18 14.96 6.60
C TYR A 231 -1.41 15.92 5.70
N SER A 232 -2.06 17.01 5.29
CA SER A 232 -1.46 18.06 4.44
C SER A 232 -0.05 18.48 4.88
N GLN A 233 0.13 18.81 6.17
CA GLN A 233 1.40 19.27 6.73
C GLN A 233 2.48 18.21 6.81
N ASN A 234 2.11 16.92 6.72
CA ASN A 234 3.01 15.79 6.89
C ASN A 234 3.54 15.24 5.56
N ARG A 235 3.04 15.72 4.41
CA ARG A 235 3.35 15.18 3.07
C ARG A 235 4.85 15.03 2.81
N GLU A 236 5.58 16.14 2.90
CA GLU A 236 7.01 16.18 2.57
C GLU A 236 7.85 15.46 3.64
N ALA A 237 7.45 15.52 4.91
CA ALA A 237 8.11 14.79 5.99
C ALA A 237 7.95 13.27 5.84
N ALA A 238 6.75 12.79 5.50
CA ALA A 238 6.47 11.38 5.23
C ALA A 238 7.29 10.83 4.06
N LEU A 239 7.42 11.62 2.99
CA LEU A 239 8.25 11.27 1.83
C LEU A 239 9.72 11.14 2.22
N LEU A 240 10.28 12.16 2.91
CA LEU A 240 11.68 12.13 3.32
C LEU A 240 11.98 10.96 4.27
N GLU A 241 11.08 10.67 5.20
CA GLU A 241 11.20 9.53 6.12
C GLU A 241 11.23 8.20 5.37
N TYR A 242 10.29 7.98 4.44
CA TYR A 242 10.24 6.76 3.65
C TYR A 242 11.47 6.59 2.77
N LEU A 243 11.93 7.67 2.11
CA LEU A 243 13.15 7.66 1.30
C LEU A 243 14.39 7.37 2.17
N ALA A 244 14.46 7.88 3.38
CA ALA A 244 15.56 7.56 4.29
C ALA A 244 15.56 6.08 4.74
N LEU A 245 14.38 5.47 4.90
CA LEU A 245 14.20 4.08 5.35
C LEU A 245 14.26 3.02 4.24
N SER A 246 14.24 3.41 2.96
CA SER A 246 14.12 2.49 1.83
C SER A 246 15.23 2.70 0.79
N SER A 247 15.24 1.91 -0.28
CA SER A 247 16.04 2.16 -1.49
C SER A 247 15.21 2.79 -2.60
N TYR A 248 14.30 3.70 -2.27
CA TYR A 248 13.46 4.40 -3.25
C TYR A 248 14.01 5.79 -3.57
N TYR A 249 13.69 6.34 -4.73
CA TYR A 249 13.96 7.74 -5.06
C TYR A 249 12.65 8.47 -5.32
N TYR A 250 12.71 9.80 -5.22
CA TYR A 250 11.56 10.64 -5.53
C TYR A 250 11.40 10.78 -7.05
N TRP A 251 10.35 10.16 -7.60
CA TRP A 251 10.10 10.15 -9.04
C TRP A 251 9.44 11.44 -9.51
N GLY A 252 8.52 12.00 -8.72
CA GLY A 252 7.78 13.18 -9.16
C GLY A 252 6.47 13.40 -8.42
N SER A 253 5.78 14.48 -8.74
CA SER A 253 4.47 14.77 -8.15
C SER A 253 3.58 15.65 -9.03
N TYR A 254 2.27 15.44 -8.87
CA TYR A 254 1.23 16.15 -9.61
C TYR A 254 0.34 16.92 -8.66
N ASP A 255 -0.04 18.12 -9.09
CA ASP A 255 -0.97 18.98 -8.36
C ASP A 255 -2.40 18.82 -8.91
N ILE A 256 -3.35 18.52 -8.03
CA ILE A 256 -4.78 18.35 -8.33
C ILE A 256 -5.56 19.46 -7.61
N LYS A 257 -5.39 20.69 -8.13
CA LYS A 257 -5.85 21.93 -7.49
C LYS A 257 -7.33 21.92 -7.12
N ASP A 258 -8.19 21.48 -8.03
CA ASP A 258 -9.65 21.51 -7.84
C ASP A 258 -10.15 20.52 -6.78
N GLN A 259 -9.30 19.57 -6.36
CA GLN A 259 -9.58 18.63 -5.27
C GLN A 259 -8.78 18.96 -4.00
N ASN A 260 -8.08 20.11 -3.96
CA ASN A 260 -7.14 20.47 -2.90
C ASN A 260 -6.17 19.33 -2.56
N SER A 261 -5.64 18.63 -3.57
CA SER A 261 -4.87 17.40 -3.36
C SER A 261 -3.61 17.38 -4.22
N SER A 262 -2.59 16.67 -3.76
CA SER A 262 -1.42 16.33 -4.57
C SER A 262 -1.00 14.89 -4.34
N THR A 263 -0.49 14.28 -5.40
CA THR A 263 0.00 12.90 -5.40
C THR A 263 1.49 12.88 -5.74
N ASN A 264 2.27 12.18 -4.92
CA ASN A 264 3.72 12.18 -4.96
C ASN A 264 4.21 10.75 -5.06
N VAL A 265 5.07 10.46 -6.03
CA VAL A 265 5.45 9.11 -6.41
C VAL A 265 6.91 8.88 -6.08
N THR A 266 7.20 7.70 -5.53
CA THR A 266 8.56 7.18 -5.35
C THR A 266 8.69 5.82 -6.03
N LYS A 267 9.87 5.55 -6.58
CA LYS A 267 10.18 4.29 -7.28
C LYS A 267 11.47 3.67 -6.74
N ASN A 268 11.65 2.37 -6.93
CA ASN A 268 12.88 1.69 -6.52
C ASN A 268 14.08 2.16 -7.38
N VAL A 269 15.22 2.43 -6.74
CA VAL A 269 16.46 2.87 -7.41
C VAL A 269 17.09 1.82 -8.34
N ARG A 270 16.66 0.56 -8.28
CA ARG A 270 17.18 -0.51 -9.15
C ARG A 270 16.52 -0.56 -10.52
N GLY A 271 15.43 0.19 -10.71
CA GLY A 271 14.67 0.17 -11.97
C GLY A 271 13.90 -1.14 -12.17
N ASP A 272 13.73 -1.94 -11.12
CA ASP A 272 12.82 -3.09 -11.14
C ASP A 272 11.41 -2.62 -11.51
N PRO A 273 10.66 -3.38 -12.32
CA PRO A 273 9.29 -3.02 -12.63
C PRO A 273 8.44 -2.98 -11.36
N GLU A 274 7.40 -2.16 -11.38
CA GLU A 274 6.47 -2.01 -10.27
C GLU A 274 5.89 -3.35 -9.79
N SER A 275 5.66 -4.29 -10.71
CA SER A 275 5.18 -5.65 -10.39
C SER A 275 6.11 -6.45 -9.47
N MET A 276 7.39 -6.09 -9.39
CA MET A 276 8.39 -6.66 -8.49
C MET A 276 8.61 -5.78 -7.25
N SER A 277 8.68 -4.46 -7.45
CA SER A 277 8.86 -3.50 -6.36
C SER A 277 7.88 -2.33 -6.55
N PRO A 278 6.65 -2.43 -6.02
CA PRO A 278 5.60 -1.46 -6.29
C PRO A 278 6.04 -0.03 -5.96
N ALA A 279 5.57 0.92 -6.77
CA ALA A 279 5.80 2.32 -6.47
C ALA A 279 5.06 2.71 -5.17
N LYS A 280 5.70 3.54 -4.35
CA LYS A 280 5.09 4.07 -3.13
C LYS A 280 4.62 5.49 -3.38
N VAL A 281 3.33 5.69 -3.23
CA VAL A 281 2.64 6.94 -3.52
C VAL A 281 2.17 7.58 -2.22
N PHE A 282 2.36 8.89 -2.10
CA PHE A 282 1.89 9.69 -0.98
C PHE A 282 0.94 10.77 -1.49
N THR A 283 -0.30 10.68 -1.05
CA THR A 283 -1.34 11.67 -1.37
C THR A 283 -1.67 12.46 -0.13
N ALA A 284 -1.72 13.78 -0.26
CA ALA A 284 -2.09 14.67 0.83
C ALA A 284 -2.86 15.85 0.27
N ASN A 285 -3.63 16.51 1.12
CA ASN A 285 -4.20 17.79 0.75
C ASN A 285 -3.10 18.85 0.50
N ASN A 286 -3.34 19.79 -0.41
CA ASN A 286 -2.43 20.92 -0.62
C ASN A 286 -2.49 21.91 0.54
N LEU A 287 -3.70 22.19 1.01
CA LEU A 287 -4.00 23.04 2.16
C LEU A 287 -4.72 22.23 3.25
N PRO A 288 -4.40 22.47 4.55
CA PRO A 288 -4.93 21.69 5.66
C PRO A 288 -6.43 21.97 5.90
N TYR A 289 -7.13 21.05 6.58
CA TYR A 289 -8.58 21.17 6.75
C TYR A 289 -9.03 22.47 7.43
N CYS A 290 -8.18 23.06 8.28
CA CYS A 290 -8.54 24.23 9.09
C CYS A 290 -8.77 25.49 8.25
N VAL A 291 -8.23 25.55 7.02
CA VAL A 291 -8.44 26.68 6.10
C VAL A 291 -9.48 26.41 5.02
N ASN A 292 -9.98 25.16 4.91
CA ASN A 292 -10.96 24.79 3.89
C ASN A 292 -12.23 25.66 3.89
N HIS A 293 -12.62 26.20 5.05
CA HIS A 293 -13.79 27.07 5.16
C HIS A 293 -13.65 28.39 4.39
N LEU A 294 -12.42 28.79 4.07
CA LEU A 294 -12.10 29.99 3.29
C LEU A 294 -12.23 29.71 1.79
N ASP A 295 -11.55 28.68 1.31
CA ASP A 295 -11.44 28.38 -0.12
C ASP A 295 -12.59 27.51 -0.64
N LYS A 296 -13.34 26.88 0.27
CA LYS A 296 -14.49 25.99 0.00
C LYS A 296 -14.18 24.85 -0.98
N LEU A 297 -12.91 24.46 -1.08
CA LEU A 297 -12.47 23.32 -1.88
C LEU A 297 -12.84 22.00 -1.20
N PRO A 298 -13.06 20.93 -1.98
CA PRO A 298 -13.15 19.57 -1.46
C PRO A 298 -11.92 19.21 -0.63
N SER A 299 -12.04 18.24 0.28
CA SER A 299 -10.88 17.72 1.04
C SER A 299 -11.00 16.24 1.33
N PRO A 300 -11.11 15.42 0.26
CA PRO A 300 -11.32 13.99 0.39
C PRO A 300 -10.14 13.29 1.09
N THR A 301 -8.90 13.65 0.71
CA THR A 301 -7.69 13.06 1.29
C THR A 301 -7.58 13.34 2.79
N GLU A 302 -7.77 14.60 3.18
CA GLU A 302 -7.73 15.00 4.59
C GLU A 302 -8.91 14.42 5.39
N SER A 303 -10.09 14.27 4.78
CA SER A 303 -11.26 13.63 5.42
C SER A 303 -11.01 12.16 5.72
N PHE A 304 -10.40 11.42 4.78
CA PHE A 304 -9.96 10.05 5.01
C PHE A 304 -9.03 9.97 6.22
N VAL A 305 -7.96 10.77 6.24
CA VAL A 305 -6.96 10.74 7.31
C VAL A 305 -7.58 11.09 8.68
N ARG A 306 -8.60 11.95 8.71
CA ARG A 306 -9.35 12.28 9.94
C ARG A 306 -10.29 11.16 10.40
N ASN A 307 -10.76 10.30 9.50
CA ASN A 307 -11.68 9.19 9.77
C ASN A 307 -10.96 7.88 10.14
N TYR A 308 -9.91 7.58 9.40
CA TYR A 308 -9.02 6.44 9.56
C TYR A 308 -7.64 7.06 9.58
N GLY A 309 -6.87 7.12 10.67
CA GLY A 309 -5.55 7.78 10.66
C GLY A 309 -4.65 7.54 9.43
N PRO A 310 -3.61 8.36 9.22
CA PRO A 310 -2.78 8.28 8.01
C PRO A 310 -2.33 6.82 7.79
N ARG A 311 -2.54 6.29 6.58
CA ARG A 311 -2.33 4.87 6.24
C ARG A 311 -2.49 4.64 4.74
N LEU A 312 -2.22 3.41 4.29
CA LEU A 312 -2.53 2.98 2.93
C LEU A 312 -4.03 3.10 2.65
N HIS A 313 -4.39 3.72 1.53
CA HIS A 313 -5.75 3.92 1.07
C HIS A 313 -6.14 2.89 -0.01
N HIS A 314 -5.27 2.66 -0.99
CA HIS A 314 -5.51 1.65 -2.02
C HIS A 314 -4.25 0.88 -2.43
N MET A 315 -4.48 -0.31 -2.98
CA MET A 315 -3.50 -1.09 -3.72
C MET A 315 -3.93 -1.11 -5.19
N ALA A 316 -3.05 -0.66 -6.08
CA ALA A 316 -3.31 -0.68 -7.50
C ALA A 316 -2.71 -1.93 -8.14
N LEU A 317 -3.49 -2.62 -8.96
CA LEU A 317 -3.07 -3.77 -9.75
C LEU A 317 -3.08 -3.41 -11.23
N THR A 318 -2.05 -3.89 -11.94
CA THR A 318 -2.05 -3.77 -13.39
C THR A 318 -3.08 -4.72 -14.00
N VAL A 319 -3.77 -4.26 -15.03
CA VAL A 319 -4.51 -5.11 -15.97
C VAL A 319 -3.71 -5.21 -17.25
N THR A 320 -3.57 -6.42 -17.80
CA THR A 320 -2.82 -6.66 -19.04
C THR A 320 -3.32 -5.75 -20.17
N ASP A 321 -2.39 -5.13 -20.91
CA ASP A 321 -2.76 -4.37 -22.11
C ASP A 321 -3.39 -5.30 -23.16
N GLY A 322 -4.36 -4.78 -23.88
CA GLY A 322 -5.14 -5.49 -24.88
C GLY A 322 -6.64 -5.30 -24.71
N GLN A 323 -7.37 -6.01 -25.56
CA GLN A 323 -8.82 -5.98 -25.62
C GLN A 323 -9.38 -7.40 -25.58
N THR A 324 -10.55 -7.54 -24.94
CA THR A 324 -11.34 -8.76 -24.92
C THR A 324 -12.76 -8.44 -25.35
N ASN A 325 -13.29 -9.18 -26.33
CA ASN A 325 -14.63 -8.95 -26.90
C ASN A 325 -14.87 -7.51 -27.38
N GLY A 326 -13.83 -6.87 -27.93
CA GLY A 326 -13.90 -5.48 -28.42
C GLY A 326 -13.96 -4.40 -27.33
N MET A 327 -13.75 -4.77 -26.06
CA MET A 327 -13.60 -3.85 -24.93
C MET A 327 -12.16 -3.85 -24.45
N GLU A 328 -11.65 -2.74 -23.93
CA GLU A 328 -10.36 -2.75 -23.24
C GLU A 328 -10.41 -3.73 -22.06
N ASN A 329 -9.31 -4.45 -21.80
CA ASN A 329 -9.28 -5.50 -20.78
C ASN A 329 -9.74 -4.99 -19.41
N ILE A 330 -9.41 -3.75 -19.01
CA ILE A 330 -9.89 -3.17 -17.77
C ILE A 330 -11.42 -3.06 -17.73
N ASP A 331 -12.08 -2.71 -18.83
CA ASP A 331 -13.54 -2.62 -18.91
C ASP A 331 -14.18 -4.00 -18.77
N PHE A 332 -13.58 -4.99 -19.44
CA PHE A 332 -13.99 -6.39 -19.32
C PHE A 332 -13.85 -6.89 -17.87
N VAL A 333 -12.68 -6.67 -17.25
CA VAL A 333 -12.39 -7.06 -15.86
C VAL A 333 -13.37 -6.44 -14.89
N VAL A 334 -13.61 -5.13 -14.99
CA VAL A 334 -14.53 -4.40 -14.13
C VAL A 334 -15.95 -4.93 -14.28
N SER A 335 -16.43 -5.08 -15.51
CA SER A 335 -17.77 -5.60 -15.79
C SER A 335 -17.96 -7.02 -15.24
N ALA A 336 -16.98 -7.90 -15.49
CA ALA A 336 -16.99 -9.29 -15.03
C ALA A 336 -17.00 -9.37 -13.50
N ILE A 337 -16.15 -8.60 -12.81
CA ILE A 337 -16.09 -8.59 -11.34
C ILE A 337 -17.34 -7.93 -10.73
N ALA A 338 -17.85 -6.86 -11.34
CA ALA A 338 -19.07 -6.20 -10.89
C ALA A 338 -20.31 -7.12 -11.00
N SER A 339 -20.35 -8.00 -12.00
CA SER A 339 -21.41 -9.00 -12.15
C SER A 339 -21.50 -9.98 -10.96
N GLN A 340 -20.41 -10.10 -10.18
CA GLN A 340 -20.34 -10.90 -8.96
C GLN A 340 -20.67 -10.10 -7.69
N GLY A 341 -21.24 -8.90 -7.84
CA GLY A 341 -21.70 -8.06 -6.73
C GLY A 341 -20.65 -7.12 -6.13
N LYS A 342 -19.44 -7.06 -6.70
CA LYS A 342 -18.44 -6.06 -6.31
C LYS A 342 -18.81 -4.69 -6.88
N ARG A 343 -18.65 -3.65 -6.06
CA ARG A 343 -18.97 -2.27 -6.45
C ARG A 343 -17.71 -1.53 -6.84
N PHE A 344 -17.86 -0.62 -7.79
CA PHE A 344 -16.84 0.35 -8.18
C PHE A 344 -17.40 1.76 -7.99
N LEU A 345 -16.51 2.72 -7.72
CA LEU A 345 -16.91 4.07 -7.32
C LEU A 345 -17.44 4.93 -8.48
N LEU A 346 -17.00 4.60 -9.69
CA LEU A 346 -17.38 5.27 -10.93
C LEU A 346 -17.12 4.33 -12.11
N ASP A 347 -17.47 4.78 -13.32
CA ASP A 347 -16.99 4.14 -14.54
C ASP A 347 -15.46 4.32 -14.67
N THR A 348 -14.83 3.46 -15.47
CA THR A 348 -13.40 3.58 -15.78
C THR A 348 -13.08 4.96 -16.36
N VAL A 349 -12.04 5.60 -15.85
CA VAL A 349 -11.56 6.91 -16.32
C VAL A 349 -10.29 6.79 -17.13
N GLY A 350 -10.15 7.68 -18.08
CA GLY A 350 -9.05 7.73 -19.02
C GLY A 350 -9.28 6.93 -20.29
N SER A 351 -8.31 6.95 -21.19
CA SER A 351 -8.42 6.31 -22.51
C SER A 351 -7.10 5.79 -23.04
N ARG A 352 -7.17 5.08 -24.18
CA ARG A 352 -6.00 4.60 -24.91
C ARG A 352 -5.15 5.77 -25.43
N GLU A 353 -5.78 6.83 -25.92
CA GLU A 353 -5.12 8.04 -26.41
C GLU A 353 -4.34 8.77 -25.31
N GLU A 354 -4.83 8.71 -24.07
CA GLU A 354 -4.15 9.26 -22.89
C GLU A 354 -3.05 8.32 -22.36
N GLY A 355 -2.99 7.09 -22.86
CA GLY A 355 -2.01 6.06 -22.48
C GLY A 355 -2.34 5.30 -21.20
N LEU A 356 -3.45 5.63 -20.51
CA LEU A 356 -3.80 5.03 -19.22
C LEU A 356 -5.31 5.04 -18.96
N LYS A 357 -5.84 3.91 -18.49
CA LYS A 357 -7.21 3.79 -17.96
C LYS A 357 -7.23 3.20 -16.56
N GLN A 358 -8.07 3.74 -15.68
CA GLN A 358 -8.06 3.46 -14.24
C GLN A 358 -9.46 3.42 -13.63
N ILE A 359 -9.60 2.74 -12.48
CA ILE A 359 -10.85 2.70 -11.70
C ILE A 359 -10.59 2.25 -10.27
N PHE A 360 -11.39 2.75 -9.32
CA PHE A 360 -11.41 2.29 -7.93
C PHE A 360 -12.61 1.39 -7.64
N SER A 361 -12.37 0.27 -6.96
CA SER A 361 -13.43 -0.47 -6.26
C SER A 361 -13.98 0.35 -5.10
N SER A 362 -15.15 -0.03 -4.57
CA SER A 362 -15.51 0.39 -3.20
C SER A 362 -14.49 -0.14 -2.20
N ALA A 363 -14.35 0.54 -1.06
CA ALA A 363 -13.51 0.05 0.02
C ALA A 363 -13.96 -1.33 0.51
N SER A 364 -13.00 -2.22 0.77
CA SER A 364 -13.28 -3.55 1.30
C SER A 364 -13.98 -3.47 2.66
N ASP A 365 -15.00 -4.31 2.85
CA ASP A 365 -15.66 -4.45 4.15
C ASP A 365 -14.77 -5.09 5.22
N PHE A 366 -13.64 -5.69 4.81
CA PHE A 366 -12.73 -6.40 5.71
C PHE A 366 -11.51 -5.57 6.09
N SER A 367 -10.88 -4.90 5.13
CA SER A 367 -9.64 -4.13 5.35
C SER A 367 -9.79 -2.62 5.21
N SER A 368 -10.92 -2.14 4.67
CA SER A 368 -11.11 -0.75 4.24
C SER A 368 -10.15 -0.29 3.13
N LEU A 369 -9.40 -1.22 2.50
CA LEU A 369 -8.58 -0.91 1.34
C LEU A 369 -9.42 -0.94 0.07
N ILE A 370 -9.11 -0.03 -0.85
CA ILE A 370 -9.62 -0.04 -2.21
C ILE A 370 -8.64 -0.84 -3.09
N ILE A 371 -9.18 -1.60 -4.04
CA ILE A 371 -8.42 -2.13 -5.18
C ILE A 371 -8.60 -1.17 -6.34
N GLU A 372 -7.48 -0.66 -6.84
CA GLU A 372 -7.45 0.07 -8.11
C GLU A 372 -7.04 -0.89 -9.23
N TYR A 373 -7.71 -0.81 -10.39
CA TYR A 373 -7.20 -1.41 -11.62
C TYR A 373 -6.62 -0.34 -12.52
N VAL A 374 -5.47 -0.66 -13.12
CA VAL A 374 -4.72 0.23 -14.03
C VAL A 374 -4.36 -0.53 -15.29
N GLN A 375 -4.87 -0.11 -16.45
CA GLN A 375 -4.38 -0.58 -17.74
C GLN A 375 -3.55 0.52 -18.41
N ARG A 376 -2.26 0.22 -18.62
CA ARG A 376 -1.31 1.08 -19.34
C ARG A 376 -1.28 0.65 -20.79
N PHE A 377 -1.43 1.58 -21.72
CA PHE A 377 -1.48 1.30 -23.15
C PHE A 377 -0.16 1.60 -23.84
N ASP A 378 0.21 0.80 -24.82
CA ASP A 378 1.26 1.10 -25.81
C ASP A 378 2.61 1.53 -25.19
N GLY A 379 2.94 0.94 -24.04
CA GLY A 379 4.18 1.20 -23.30
C GLY A 379 4.22 2.53 -22.57
N PHE A 380 3.07 3.12 -22.20
CA PHE A 380 2.99 4.36 -21.43
C PHE A 380 3.88 4.35 -20.18
N GLN A 381 4.81 5.31 -20.12
CA GLN A 381 5.81 5.45 -19.05
C GLN A 381 5.42 6.45 -17.95
N GLY A 382 4.32 7.19 -18.14
CA GLY A 382 3.80 8.10 -17.13
C GLY A 382 3.19 7.35 -15.95
N PHE A 383 2.90 8.03 -14.84
CA PHE A 383 2.31 7.37 -13.67
C PHE A 383 0.81 7.59 -13.58
N PHE A 384 0.33 8.80 -13.90
CA PHE A 384 -1.06 9.20 -13.80
C PHE A 384 -1.44 10.14 -14.96
N ALA A 385 -2.71 10.11 -15.36
CA ALA A 385 -3.34 11.25 -16.04
C ALA A 385 -4.01 12.15 -14.98
N ARG A 386 -3.78 13.47 -15.03
CA ARG A 386 -4.24 14.41 -13.98
C ARG A 386 -5.75 14.34 -13.78
N ASP A 387 -6.50 14.29 -14.87
CA ASP A 387 -7.96 14.27 -14.85
C ASP A 387 -8.49 12.96 -14.28
N ASN A 388 -7.82 11.82 -14.55
CA ASN A 388 -8.14 10.54 -13.90
C ASN A 388 -8.01 10.66 -12.38
N VAL A 389 -6.89 11.19 -11.89
CA VAL A 389 -6.66 11.33 -10.44
C VAL A 389 -7.69 12.27 -9.81
N ALA A 390 -8.08 13.35 -10.50
CA ALA A 390 -9.12 14.25 -10.02
C ALA A 390 -10.48 13.56 -9.86
N HIS A 391 -10.93 12.81 -10.88
CA HIS A 391 -12.19 12.07 -10.84
C HIS A 391 -12.19 10.96 -9.77
N LEU A 392 -11.11 10.18 -9.68
CA LEU A 392 -10.97 9.11 -8.69
C LEU A 392 -10.93 9.67 -7.25
N THR A 393 -10.23 10.78 -7.05
CA THR A 393 -10.13 11.46 -5.75
C THR A 393 -11.48 12.02 -5.30
N PHE A 394 -12.23 12.61 -6.24
CA PHE A 394 -13.58 13.09 -5.98
C PHE A 394 -14.52 11.94 -5.59
N ALA A 395 -14.53 10.85 -6.35
CA ALA A 395 -15.41 9.70 -6.10
C ALA A 395 -15.14 9.03 -4.75
N ALA A 396 -13.87 8.81 -4.40
CA ALA A 396 -13.48 8.30 -3.08
C ALA A 396 -13.93 9.25 -1.95
N GLY A 397 -13.82 10.56 -2.18
CA GLY A 397 -14.30 11.58 -1.25
C GLY A 397 -15.77 11.51 -0.86
N LEU A 398 -16.62 11.10 -1.80
CA LEU A 398 -18.06 10.96 -1.56
C LEU A 398 -18.39 9.77 -0.66
N GLU A 399 -17.65 8.67 -0.78
CA GLU A 399 -17.82 7.48 0.07
C GLU A 399 -17.24 7.70 1.49
N GLU A 400 -16.13 8.44 1.58
CA GLU A 400 -15.30 8.56 2.79
C GLU A 400 -15.56 9.81 3.64
N GLY A 401 -16.69 10.49 3.46
CA GLY A 401 -17.04 11.71 4.19
C GLY A 401 -16.88 11.60 5.71
N VAL A 402 -16.48 12.70 6.38
CA VAL A 402 -16.20 12.71 7.84
C VAL A 402 -17.43 12.26 8.62
N GLN A 403 -17.30 11.18 9.39
CA GLN A 403 -18.36 10.69 10.26
C GLN A 403 -18.06 11.09 11.71
N ALA A 404 -19.08 11.55 12.43
CA ALA A 404 -18.95 11.84 13.85
C ALA A 404 -18.61 10.54 14.62
N LYS A 405 -17.75 10.63 15.65
CA LYS A 405 -17.72 9.59 16.70
C LYS A 405 -19.12 9.54 17.27
N SER A 406 -19.80 8.40 17.14
CA SER A 406 -21.01 8.12 17.90
C SER A 406 -20.60 8.13 19.36
N THR A 407 -20.93 9.22 20.06
CA THR A 407 -20.88 9.26 21.51
C THR A 407 -22.05 8.42 22.01
N GLU A 408 -21.76 7.19 22.44
CA GLU A 408 -22.58 6.54 23.48
C GLU A 408 -22.01 6.91 24.86
#